data_AF-A0A9E2AQM6-F1
#
_entry.id   AF-A0A9E2AQM6-F1
#
_cell.length_a   1.000
_cell.length_b   1.000
_cell.length_c   1.000
_cell.angle_alpha   90.00
_cell.angle_beta   90.00
_cell.angle_gamma   90.00
#
_symmetry.space_group_name_H-M   'P 1'
#
loop_
_entity.id
_entity.type
_entity.pdbx_description
1 polymer ?
#
loop_
_entity_poly.entity_id
_entity_poly.type
_entity_poly.pdbx_seq_one_letter_code
_entity_poly.pdbx_strand_id
1 'polypeptide(L)' 'MDNDVIVKWLLSGDVSIQYQVHRDLLATDREDLRKRIATDGWGKKYLSLRNPNGHWGQKFYQPKWISTHYT' A
#
# COMPACT_ATOMS: atom_id res chain seq x y z
N MET A 1 8.33 22.00 -14.66
CA MET A 1 9.18 21.67 -13.49
C MET A 1 10.21 20.66 -13.96
N ASP A 2 11.42 20.72 -13.40
CA ASP A 2 12.48 19.78 -13.73
C ASP A 2 12.16 18.38 -13.19
N ASN A 3 12.30 17.35 -14.03
CA ASN A 3 11.95 15.96 -13.68
C ASN A 3 12.80 15.44 -12.52
N ASP A 4 14.06 15.88 -12.43
CA ASP A 4 14.96 15.50 -11.33
C ASP A 4 14.46 16.02 -9.98
N VAL A 5 13.86 17.21 -9.97
CA VAL A 5 13.26 17.79 -8.76
C VAL A 5 12.04 16.97 -8.33
N ILE A 6 11.21 16.54 -9.28
CA ILE A 6 10.03 15.72 -9.00
C ILE A 6 10.45 14.34 -8.46
N VAL A 7 11.43 13.67 -9.08
CA VAL A 7 11.92 12.37 -8.62
C VAL A 7 12.50 12.47 -7.21
N LYS A 8 13.29 13.49 -6.92
CA LYS A 8 13.82 13.73 -5.56
C LYS A 8 12.70 13.95 -4.54
N TRP A 9 11.66 14.69 -4.90
CA TRP A 9 10.50 14.88 -4.03
C TRP A 9 9.73 13.58 -3.78
N LEU A 10 9.53 12.74 -4.80
CA LEU A 10 8.90 11.44 -4.62
C LEU A 10 9.75 10.51 -3.73
N LEU A 11 11.07 10.53 -3.89
CA LEU A 11 12.01 9.74 -3.07
C LEU A 11 12.10 10.21 -1.61
N SER A 12 11.66 11.42 -1.28
CA SER A 12 11.55 11.87 0.12
C SER A 12 10.22 11.48 0.78
N GLY A 13 9.29 10.90 0.01
CA GLY A 13 7.98 10.47 0.48
C GLY A 13 7.97 9.14 1.26
N ASP A 14 6.78 8.56 1.38
CA ASP A 14 6.56 7.27 2.04
C ASP A 14 7.34 6.13 1.37
N VAL A 15 7.71 5.09 2.14
CA VAL A 15 8.45 3.93 1.64
C VAL A 15 7.78 3.23 0.45
N SER A 16 6.45 3.23 0.39
CA SER A 16 5.69 2.70 -0.75
C SER A 16 5.90 3.52 -2.03
N ILE A 17 5.98 4.84 -1.90
CA ILE A 17 6.28 5.76 -3.00
C ILE A 17 7.74 5.58 -3.43
N GLN A 18 8.68 5.53 -2.47
CA GLN A 18 10.09 5.28 -2.77
C GLN A 18 10.29 3.99 -3.57
N TYR A 19 9.61 2.91 -3.17
CA TYR A 19 9.66 1.64 -3.89
C TYR A 19 9.10 1.75 -5.31
N GLN A 20 7.93 2.40 -5.48
CA GLN A 20 7.31 2.60 -6.80
C GLN A 20 8.17 3.47 -7.71
N VAL A 21 8.79 4.53 -7.20
CA VAL A 21 9.72 5.37 -7.99
C VAL A 21 10.89 4.54 -8.49
N HIS A 22 11.52 3.75 -7.61
CA HIS A 22 12.61 2.88 -8.01
C HIS A 22 12.19 1.88 -9.09
N ARG A 23 11.05 1.20 -8.90
CA ARG A 23 10.55 0.17 -9.82
C ARG A 23 10.11 0.75 -11.17
N ASP A 24 9.31 1.82 -11.14
CA ASP A 24 8.55 2.28 -12.31
C ASP A 24 9.24 3.42 -13.06
N LEU A 25 10.02 4.26 -12.36
CA LEU A 25 10.68 5.43 -12.96
C LEU A 25 12.19 5.23 -13.12
N LEU A 26 12.85 4.53 -12.20
CA LEU A 26 14.30 4.29 -12.22
C LEU A 26 14.67 2.87 -12.67
N ALA A 27 13.68 2.05 -13.03
CA ALA A 27 13.85 0.66 -13.49
C ALA A 27 14.77 -0.19 -12.61
N THR A 28 14.74 0.03 -11.29
CA THR A 28 15.58 -0.65 -10.31
C THR A 28 14.69 -1.36 -9.29
N ASP A 29 14.86 -2.67 -9.12
CA ASP A 29 14.15 -3.39 -8.04
C ASP A 29 14.85 -3.18 -6.69
N ARG A 30 14.08 -2.67 -5.73
CA ARG A 30 14.53 -2.37 -4.36
C ARG A 30 13.74 -3.21 -3.38
N GLU A 31 14.09 -4.49 -3.30
CA GLU A 31 13.42 -5.46 -2.41
C GLU A 31 13.49 -5.03 -0.93
N ASP A 32 14.54 -4.31 -0.54
CA ASP A 32 14.70 -3.73 0.79
C ASP A 32 13.57 -2.73 1.12
N LEU A 33 13.23 -1.85 0.17
CA LEU A 33 12.11 -0.91 0.34
C LEU A 33 10.78 -1.67 0.36
N ARG A 34 10.60 -2.66 -0.51
CA ARG A 34 9.38 -3.48 -0.56
C ARG A 34 9.11 -4.18 0.76
N LYS A 35 10.13 -4.79 1.39
CA LYS A 35 10.00 -5.45 2.71
C LYS A 35 9.58 -4.47 3.79
N ARG A 36 10.08 -3.23 3.75
CA ARG A 36 9.76 -2.18 4.72
C ARG A 36 8.34 -1.62 4.59
N ILE A 37 7.65 -1.79 3.45
CA ILE A 37 6.25 -1.36 3.30
C ILE A 37 5.37 -1.96 4.40
N ALA A 38 5.63 -3.20 4.82
CA ALA A 38 4.83 -3.84 5.85
C ALA A 38 5.09 -3.29 7.28
N THR A 39 6.26 -2.68 7.51
CA THR A 39 6.74 -2.31 8.85
C THR A 39 6.81 -0.81 9.10
N ASP A 40 6.84 -0.01 8.03
CA ASP A 40 7.03 1.43 8.06
C ASP A 40 5.86 2.17 7.39
N GLY A 41 5.70 3.46 7.74
CA GLY A 41 4.85 4.39 7.01
C GLY A 41 3.38 3.98 6.90
N TRP A 42 2.78 4.28 5.74
CA TRP A 42 1.37 4.03 5.48
C TRP A 42 1.03 2.55 5.35
N GLY A 43 1.92 1.73 4.78
CA GLY A 43 1.71 0.29 4.67
C GLY A 43 1.58 -0.37 6.05
N LYS A 44 2.44 -0.02 7.00
CA LYS A 44 2.30 -0.43 8.41
C LYS A 44 0.97 0.01 9.00
N LYS A 45 0.63 1.30 8.86
CA LYS A 45 -0.60 1.86 9.43
C LYS A 45 -1.83 1.14 8.86
N TYR A 46 -1.86 0.90 7.55
CA TYR A 46 -2.93 0.16 6.92
C TYR A 46 -3.00 -1.27 7.47
N LEU A 47 -1.89 -2.02 7.46
CA LEU A 47 -1.84 -3.40 7.94
C LEU A 47 -2.15 -3.55 9.43
N SER A 48 -1.89 -2.52 10.26
CA SER A 48 -2.27 -2.53 11.67
C SER A 48 -3.78 -2.49 11.91
N LEU A 49 -4.56 -2.06 10.91
CA LEU A 49 -6.02 -2.06 10.95
C LEU A 49 -6.61 -3.40 10.47
N ARG A 50 -5.78 -4.32 9.96
CA ARG A 50 -6.20 -5.65 9.56
C ARG A 50 -6.45 -6.50 10.80
N ASN A 51 -7.50 -7.31 10.77
CA ASN A 51 -7.77 -8.23 11.88
C ASN A 51 -6.61 -9.23 12.04
N PRO A 52 -6.41 -9.78 13.27
CA PRO A 52 -5.37 -10.79 13.51
C PRO A 52 -5.47 -12.03 12.62
N ASN A 53 -6.67 -12.36 12.16
CA ASN A 53 -6.93 -13.46 11.22
C ASN A 53 -6.59 -13.12 9.76
N GLY A 54 -6.02 -11.94 9.49
CA GLY A 54 -5.65 -11.48 8.14
C GLY A 54 -6.83 -10.95 7.30
N HIS A 55 -8.05 -10.96 7.83
CA HIS A 55 -9.22 -10.41 7.16
C HIS A 55 -9.45 -8.94 7.50
N TRP A 56 -10.24 -8.27 6.66
CA TRP A 56 -10.71 -6.90 6.89
C TRP A 56 -12.20 -6.85 7.29
N GLY A 57 -12.92 -7.96 7.11
CA GLY A 57 -14.30 -8.15 7.51
C GLY A 57 -14.45 -9.33 8.47
N GLN A 58 -15.68 -9.80 8.68
CA GLN A 58 -15.95 -10.92 9.59
C GLN A 58 -15.41 -12.24 9.03
N LYS A 59 -15.65 -12.51 7.74
CA LYS A 59 -15.15 -13.66 6.97
C LYS A 59 -14.96 -13.26 5.50
N PHE A 60 -14.41 -14.15 4.68
CA PHE A 60 -14.15 -13.93 3.25
C PHE A 60 -15.34 -13.33 2.47
N TYR A 61 -16.58 -13.73 2.79
CA TYR A 61 -17.80 -13.26 2.13
C TYR A 61 -18.84 -12.72 3.13
N GLN A 62 -18.41 -12.20 4.30
CA GLN A 62 -19.32 -11.68 5.33
C GLN A 62 -18.89 -10.29 5.84
N PRO A 63 -19.86 -9.39 6.12
CA PRO A 63 -21.31 -9.61 6.04
C PRO A 63 -21.84 -9.62 4.60
N LYS A 64 -22.90 -10.41 4.35
CA LYS A 64 -23.64 -10.34 3.09
C LYS A 64 -24.63 -9.18 3.20
N TRP A 65 -24.40 -8.11 2.46
CA TRP A 65 -25.37 -7.03 2.32
C TRP A 65 -26.49 -7.55 1.42
N ILE A 66 -27.66 -7.83 2.01
CA ILE A 66 -28.82 -8.29 1.25
C ILE A 66 -29.37 -7.09 0.50
N SER A 67 -29.36 -7.15 -0.83
CA SER A 67 -30.00 -6.13 -1.66
C SER A 67 -31.49 -6.07 -1.32
N THR A 68 -32.04 -4.86 -1.17
CA THR A 68 -33.49 -4.65 -0.99
C THR A 68 -34.32 -5.08 -2.19
N HIS A 69 -33.69 -5.42 -3.32
CA HIS A 69 -34.35 -5.88 -4.54
C HIS A 69 -34.82 -7.35 -4.48
N TYR A 70 -34.28 -8.16 -3.57
CA TYR A 70 -34.68 -9.56 -3.39
C TYR A 70 -35.45 -9.69 -2.06
N THR A 71 -36.74 -9.36 -2.09
CA THR A 71 -37.74 -9.75 -1.07
C THR A 71 -38.62 -10.86 -1.60
#